data_AF-A0A7J4K2S0-F1
#
_entry.id   AF-A0A7J4K2S0-F1
#
_cell.length_a   1.000
_cell.length_b   1.000
_cell.length_c   1.000
_cell.angle_alpha   90.00
_cell.angle_beta   90.00
_cell.angle_gamma   90.00
#
_symmetry.space_group_name_H-M   'P 1'
#
loop_
_entity.id
_entity.type
_entity.pdbx_description
1 polymer ?
#
loop_
_entity_poly.entity_id
_entity_poly.type
_entity_poly.pdbx_seq_one_letter_code
_entity_poly.pdbx_strand_id
1 'polypeptide(L)'
;MNEFKKIFAKHGYALFEPESIEDAIISAIKNREIRYTLGIPIVIENSDVSYEELIKRAKHAGIYEEVISILQITSQIIKNKEKKRAIARAIGLKKTKIKNKFDKKEFEQVYAGYTRVPHAVGFASDIAYALSFLFAPKQINIIYKLKNGERLTKTEREYFSRVIKKKLIAIKEIAGLAVELTSRI
;
A
#
# COMPACT_ATOMS: atom_id res chain seq x y z
N MET A 1 -18.19 1.96 -9.04
CA MET A 1 -17.02 2.28 -8.19
C MET A 1 -15.79 2.37 -9.10
N ASN A 2 -15.16 3.55 -9.20
CA ASN A 2 -14.03 3.81 -10.09
C ASN A 2 -12.87 2.81 -9.88
N GLU A 3 -12.20 2.42 -10.97
CA GLU A 3 -11.13 1.42 -10.99
C GLU A 3 -10.00 1.73 -10.01
N PHE A 4 -9.63 3.00 -9.86
CA PHE A 4 -8.63 3.42 -8.88
C PHE A 4 -9.09 3.31 -7.42
N LYS A 5 -10.38 3.53 -7.12
CA LYS A 5 -10.91 3.33 -5.76
C LYS A 5 -10.78 1.86 -5.35
N LYS A 6 -10.94 0.93 -6.30
CA LYS A 6 -10.64 -0.49 -6.09
C LYS A 6 -9.16 -0.72 -5.82
N ILE A 7 -8.24 -0.06 -6.53
CA ILE A 7 -6.78 -0.18 -6.32
C ILE A 7 -6.38 0.33 -4.92
N PHE A 8 -6.88 1.48 -4.49
CA PHE A 8 -6.58 2.02 -3.16
C PHE A 8 -7.15 1.13 -2.06
N ALA A 9 -8.41 0.70 -2.16
CA ALA A 9 -9.00 -0.26 -1.22
C ALA A 9 -8.23 -1.60 -1.19
N LYS A 10 -7.84 -2.11 -2.35
CA LYS A 10 -7.00 -3.31 -2.58
C LYS A 10 -5.63 -3.23 -1.90
N HIS A 11 -5.11 -2.03 -1.65
CA HIS A 11 -3.84 -1.81 -0.94
C HIS A 11 -4.06 -1.17 0.45
N GLY A 12 -5.28 -1.29 1.00
CA GLY A 12 -5.68 -0.91 2.35
C GLY A 12 -5.81 0.57 2.63
N TYR A 13 -6.22 1.32 1.61
CA TYR A 13 -6.49 2.75 1.68
C TYR A 13 -8.00 3.05 1.58
N ALA A 14 -8.82 2.28 2.31
CA ALA A 14 -10.28 2.30 2.18
C ALA A 14 -10.96 3.60 2.67
N LEU A 15 -10.27 4.43 3.46
CA LEU A 15 -10.81 5.68 4.04
C LEU A 15 -10.53 6.93 3.19
N PHE A 16 -9.86 6.76 2.04
CA PHE A 16 -9.58 7.85 1.12
C PHE A 16 -10.73 7.96 0.11
N GLU A 17 -11.42 9.12 0.09
CA GLU A 17 -12.38 9.49 -0.97
C GLU A 17 -11.86 10.53 -1.98
N PRO A 18 -10.66 10.38 -2.56
CA PRO A 18 -10.14 11.33 -3.51
C PRO A 18 -10.88 11.21 -4.85
N GLU A 19 -11.00 12.33 -5.56
CA GLU A 19 -11.62 12.39 -6.88
C GLU A 19 -10.75 11.70 -7.95
N SER A 20 -9.42 11.68 -7.75
CA SER A 20 -8.46 10.96 -8.60
C SER A 20 -7.27 10.36 -7.82
N ILE A 21 -6.41 9.59 -8.51
CA ILE A 21 -5.18 9.03 -7.93
C ILE A 21 -4.22 10.15 -7.53
N GLU A 22 -4.15 11.22 -8.33
CA GLU A 22 -3.33 12.39 -8.06
C GLU A 22 -3.78 13.05 -6.75
N ASP A 23 -5.08 13.24 -6.53
CA ASP A 23 -5.59 13.79 -5.26
C ASP A 23 -5.29 12.90 -4.07
N ALA A 24 -5.32 11.58 -4.26
CA ALA A 24 -4.93 10.62 -3.23
C ALA A 24 -3.46 10.81 -2.83
N ILE A 25 -2.56 10.92 -3.81
CA ILE A 25 -1.12 11.14 -3.61
C ILE A 25 -0.88 12.49 -2.94
N ILE A 26 -1.53 13.55 -3.43
CA ILE A 26 -1.41 14.91 -2.86
C ILE A 26 -1.88 14.92 -1.41
N SER A 27 -3.02 14.31 -1.11
CA SER A 27 -3.59 14.27 0.24
C SER A 27 -2.72 13.45 1.19
N ALA A 28 -2.22 12.30 0.77
CA ALA A 28 -1.30 11.47 1.57
C ALA A 28 -0.03 12.25 1.99
N ILE A 29 0.57 12.99 1.06
CA ILE A 29 1.76 13.79 1.32
C ILE A 29 1.43 15.00 2.21
N LYS A 30 0.37 15.75 1.87
CA LYS A 30 -0.04 16.96 2.59
C LYS A 30 -0.41 16.67 4.04
N ASN A 31 -1.11 15.57 4.28
CA ASN A 31 -1.53 15.14 5.61
C ASN A 31 -0.41 14.40 6.38
N ARG A 32 0.80 14.31 5.81
CA ARG A 32 1.97 13.62 6.40
C ARG A 32 1.67 12.17 6.77
N GLU A 33 0.83 11.51 5.97
CA GLU A 33 0.48 10.13 6.21
C GLU A 33 1.60 9.22 5.69
N ILE A 34 2.58 8.97 6.57
CA ILE A 34 3.83 8.27 6.24
C ILE A 34 3.57 6.94 5.54
N ARG A 35 2.60 6.15 6.03
CA ARG A 35 2.26 4.85 5.43
C ARG A 35 1.82 4.96 3.97
N TYR A 36 0.94 5.91 3.68
CA TYR A 36 0.42 6.16 2.34
C TYR A 36 1.52 6.72 1.44
N THR A 37 2.31 7.63 1.99
CA THR A 37 3.46 8.24 1.30
C THR A 37 4.47 7.17 0.86
N LEU A 38 4.82 6.23 1.74
CA LEU A 38 5.74 5.13 1.42
C LEU A 38 5.15 4.15 0.39
N GLY A 39 3.82 4.07 0.26
CA GLY A 39 3.13 3.21 -0.69
C GLY A 39 2.94 3.80 -2.09
N ILE A 40 3.21 5.09 -2.29
CA ILE A 40 3.07 5.77 -3.59
C ILE A 40 3.77 5.04 -4.75
N PRO A 41 4.99 4.48 -4.62
CA PRO A 41 5.64 3.77 -5.72
C PRO A 41 4.81 2.59 -6.25
N ILE A 42 4.09 1.91 -5.36
CA ILE A 42 3.24 0.77 -5.71
C ILE A 42 2.01 1.26 -6.47
N VAL A 43 1.39 2.34 -5.99
CA VAL A 43 0.25 2.97 -6.67
C VAL A 43 0.68 3.36 -8.08
N ILE A 44 1.75 4.15 -8.20
CA ILE A 44 2.28 4.59 -9.49
C ILE A 44 2.55 3.41 -10.41
N GLU A 45 3.17 2.33 -9.93
CA GLU A 45 3.44 1.17 -10.77
C GLU A 45 2.17 0.47 -11.28
N ASN A 46 1.11 0.42 -10.48
CA ASN A 46 -0.09 -0.37 -10.75
C ASN A 46 -1.30 0.45 -11.23
N SER A 47 -1.17 1.77 -11.39
CA SER A 47 -2.27 2.62 -11.86
C SER A 47 -1.82 3.64 -12.91
N ASP A 48 -2.75 4.12 -13.72
CA ASP A 48 -2.48 5.17 -14.69
C ASP A 48 -2.53 6.54 -14.00
N VAL A 49 -1.35 7.12 -13.80
CA VAL A 49 -1.17 8.42 -13.15
C VAL A 49 -0.76 9.44 -14.20
N SER A 50 -1.46 10.56 -14.25
CA SER A 50 -1.04 11.72 -15.02
C SER A 50 0.03 12.49 -14.23
N TYR A 51 1.30 12.28 -14.57
CA TYR A 51 2.40 12.95 -13.89
C TYR A 51 2.37 14.48 -14.07
N GLU A 52 1.89 14.96 -15.22
CA GLU A 52 1.74 16.39 -15.48
C GLU A 52 0.71 17.02 -14.53
N GLU A 53 -0.46 16.39 -14.40
CA GLU A 53 -1.52 16.86 -13.52
C GLU A 53 -1.10 16.74 -12.04
N LEU A 54 -0.45 15.63 -11.67
CA LEU A 54 0.11 15.44 -10.32
C LEU A 54 1.08 16.57 -9.95
N ILE A 55 2.01 16.91 -10.86
CA ILE A 55 2.99 17.97 -10.66
C ILE A 55 2.30 19.34 -10.57
N LYS A 56 1.33 19.62 -11.43
CA LYS A 56 0.55 20.86 -11.40
C LYS A 56 -0.18 21.03 -10.06
N ARG A 57 -0.87 20.00 -9.59
CA ARG A 57 -1.55 19.99 -8.28
C ARG A 57 -0.57 20.12 -7.12
N ALA A 58 0.60 19.49 -7.21
CA ALA A 58 1.65 19.60 -6.20
C ALA A 58 2.15 21.04 -6.04
N LYS A 59 2.29 21.78 -7.14
CA LYS A 59 2.64 23.22 -7.11
C LYS A 59 1.56 24.04 -6.41
N HIS A 60 0.28 23.82 -6.77
CA HIS A 60 -0.83 24.53 -6.14
C HIS A 60 -0.96 24.22 -4.64
N ALA A 61 -0.69 22.97 -4.25
CA ALA A 61 -0.74 22.54 -2.86
C ALA A 61 0.51 22.89 -2.04
N GLY A 62 1.54 23.50 -2.65
CA GLY A 62 2.79 23.88 -1.96
C GLY A 62 3.68 22.70 -1.55
N ILE A 63 3.48 21.51 -2.14
CA ILE A 63 4.22 20.26 -1.83
C ILE A 63 5.01 19.74 -3.04
N TYR A 64 5.41 20.65 -3.92
CA TYR A 64 6.11 20.32 -5.17
C TYR A 64 7.40 19.55 -4.92
N GLU A 65 8.22 19.96 -3.96
CA GLU A 65 9.51 19.32 -3.69
C GLU A 65 9.34 17.89 -3.17
N GLU A 66 8.35 17.66 -2.31
CA GLU A 66 8.01 16.35 -1.76
C GLU A 66 7.57 15.40 -2.87
N VAL A 67 6.66 15.85 -3.74
CA VAL A 67 6.19 15.04 -4.88
C VAL A 67 7.32 14.72 -5.83
N ILE A 68 8.18 15.68 -6.18
CA ILE A 68 9.32 15.40 -7.05
C ILE A 68 10.32 14.43 -6.40
N SER A 69 10.61 14.58 -5.10
CA SER A 69 11.49 13.64 -4.38
C SER A 69 10.93 12.22 -4.39
N ILE A 70 9.62 12.06 -4.16
CA ILE A 70 8.95 10.75 -4.22
C ILE A 70 8.96 10.17 -5.63
N LEU A 71 8.70 10.98 -6.67
CA LEU A 71 8.78 10.54 -8.06
C LEU A 71 10.21 10.12 -8.44
N GLN A 72 11.22 10.85 -7.98
CA GLN A 72 12.62 10.47 -8.16
C GLN A 72 12.93 9.11 -7.52
N ILE A 73 12.56 8.90 -6.26
CA ILE A 73 12.72 7.62 -5.57
C ILE A 73 11.96 6.51 -6.31
N THR A 74 10.71 6.77 -6.67
CA THR A 74 9.84 5.83 -7.40
C THR A 74 10.49 5.36 -8.69
N SER A 75 11.02 6.29 -9.50
CA SER A 75 11.71 5.95 -10.76
C SER A 75 12.91 5.02 -10.58
N GLN A 76 13.55 5.05 -9.40
CA GLN A 76 14.70 4.21 -9.10
C GLN A 76 14.28 2.79 -8.67
N ILE A 77 13.15 2.64 -7.99
CA ILE A 77 12.78 1.40 -7.30
C ILE A 77 11.74 0.53 -8.03
N ILE A 78 10.83 1.12 -8.81
CA ILE A 78 9.77 0.35 -9.49
C ILE A 78 10.37 -0.62 -10.51
N LYS A 79 9.62 -1.62 -10.99
CA LYS A 79 10.10 -2.57 -12.02
C LYS A 79 9.68 -2.14 -13.43
N ASN A 80 8.50 -1.53 -13.57
CA ASN A 80 7.95 -1.10 -14.86
C ASN A 80 8.84 -0.04 -15.56
N LYS A 81 9.54 -0.45 -16.63
CA LYS A 81 10.48 0.40 -17.39
C LYS A 81 9.81 1.57 -18.11
N GLU A 82 8.58 1.39 -18.60
CA GLU A 82 7.84 2.44 -19.29
C GLU A 82 7.49 3.57 -18.33
N LYS A 83 6.95 3.22 -17.16
CA LYS A 83 6.63 4.19 -16.11
C LYS A 83 7.88 4.91 -15.60
N LYS A 84 9.02 4.22 -15.45
CA LYS A 84 10.30 4.89 -15.13
C LYS A 84 10.63 6.00 -16.13
N ARG A 85 10.52 5.72 -17.43
CA ARG A 85 10.79 6.69 -18.49
C ARG A 85 9.76 7.83 -18.49
N ALA A 86 8.49 7.52 -18.25
CA ALA A 86 7.44 8.53 -18.13
C ALA A 86 7.69 9.49 -16.96
N ILE A 87 8.03 8.96 -15.78
CA ILE A 87 8.40 9.76 -14.61
C ILE A 87 9.63 10.60 -14.92
N ALA A 88 10.69 10.00 -15.48
CA ALA A 88 11.93 10.70 -15.84
C ALA A 88 11.70 11.88 -16.81
N ARG A 89 10.79 11.72 -17.77
CA ARG A 89 10.37 12.79 -18.68
C ARG A 89 9.60 13.88 -17.94
N ALA A 90 8.63 13.50 -17.12
CA ALA A 90 7.76 14.44 -16.40
C ALA A 90 8.52 15.31 -15.38
N ILE A 91 9.46 14.72 -14.64
CA ILE A 91 10.29 15.47 -13.68
C ILE A 91 11.42 16.28 -14.35
N GLY A 92 11.62 16.10 -15.66
CA GLY A 92 12.66 16.75 -16.44
C GLY A 92 14.03 16.60 -15.78
N LEU A 93 14.63 15.40 -15.84
CA LEU A 93 15.97 15.07 -15.27
C LEU A 93 17.13 15.91 -15.85
N LYS A 94 17.10 17.24 -15.72
CA LYS A 94 18.27 18.10 -15.71
C LYS A 94 18.72 18.22 -14.26
N LYS A 95 19.47 17.21 -13.76
CA LYS A 95 20.37 17.28 -12.59
C LYS A 95 19.96 18.24 -11.44
N THR A 96 18.70 18.29 -11.05
CA THR A 96 18.33 19.02 -9.84
C THR A 96 18.72 18.12 -8.68
N LYS A 97 19.78 18.53 -7.97
CA LYS A 97 20.12 18.01 -6.63
C LYS A 97 18.98 18.38 -5.66
N ILE A 98 17.81 17.83 -5.88
CA ILE A 98 16.72 17.93 -4.90
C ILE A 98 17.20 17.10 -3.72
N LYS A 99 17.38 17.75 -2.57
CA LYS A 99 17.66 17.04 -1.33
C LYS A 99 16.52 16.06 -1.14
N ASN A 100 16.83 14.77 -1.15
CA ASN A 100 15.84 13.75 -0.82
C ASN A 100 15.31 14.07 0.58
N LYS A 101 14.05 14.52 0.64
CA LYS A 101 13.34 14.76 1.91
C LYS A 101 12.96 13.43 2.58
N PHE A 102 13.07 12.33 1.84
CA PHE A 102 12.67 10.99 2.22
C PHE A 102 13.84 10.02 2.13
N ASP A 103 13.90 9.05 3.06
CA ASP A 103 14.88 7.98 2.99
C ASP A 103 14.46 6.95 1.93
N LYS A 104 15.25 6.83 0.87
CA LYS A 104 15.05 5.83 -0.19
C LYS A 104 14.96 4.41 0.36
N LYS A 105 15.70 4.06 1.42
CA LYS A 105 15.70 2.71 1.99
C LYS A 105 14.34 2.34 2.57
N GLU A 106 13.62 3.28 3.16
CA GLU A 106 12.27 3.03 3.69
C GLU A 106 11.30 2.70 2.55
N PHE A 107 11.37 3.46 1.45
CA PHE A 107 10.58 3.19 0.24
C PHE A 107 10.95 1.85 -0.39
N GLU A 108 12.24 1.51 -0.48
CA GLU A 108 12.70 0.21 -0.96
C GLU A 108 12.19 -0.94 -0.09
N GLN A 109 12.21 -0.80 1.24
CA GLN A 109 11.72 -1.82 2.17
C GLN A 109 10.22 -2.05 2.01
N VAL A 110 9.43 -0.97 1.95
CA VAL A 110 7.98 -1.07 1.75
C VAL A 110 7.68 -1.65 0.38
N TYR A 111 8.24 -1.08 -0.69
CA TYR A 111 8.06 -1.57 -2.05
C TYR A 111 8.49 -3.04 -2.22
N ALA A 112 9.64 -3.43 -1.65
CA ALA A 112 10.08 -4.81 -1.62
C ALA A 112 9.12 -5.67 -0.81
N GLY A 113 8.61 -5.19 0.34
CA GLY A 113 7.60 -5.87 1.13
C GLY A 113 6.39 -6.26 0.28
N TYR A 114 5.78 -5.29 -0.41
CA TYR A 114 4.60 -5.53 -1.26
C TYR A 114 4.89 -6.38 -2.50
N THR A 115 6.05 -6.21 -3.13
CA THR A 115 6.44 -7.03 -4.30
C THR A 115 6.96 -8.41 -3.91
N ARG A 116 7.35 -8.61 -2.65
CA ARG A 116 7.77 -9.89 -2.07
C ARG A 116 6.65 -10.60 -1.33
N VAL A 117 5.53 -9.95 -1.00
CA VAL A 117 4.34 -10.70 -0.57
C VAL A 117 3.94 -11.52 -1.79
N PRO A 118 4.21 -12.84 -1.82
CA PRO A 118 3.52 -13.68 -2.80
C PRO A 118 2.06 -13.48 -2.41
N HIS A 119 1.24 -12.84 -3.26
CA HIS A 119 -0.18 -12.54 -3.03
C HIS A 119 -0.69 -13.40 -1.90
N ALA A 120 -0.82 -12.85 -0.68
CA ALA A 120 -0.92 -13.67 0.52
C ALA A 120 -1.96 -14.77 0.22
N VAL A 121 -1.46 -16.01 0.12
CA VAL A 121 -1.92 -17.02 -0.86
C VAL A 121 -3.42 -16.91 -1.10
N GLY A 122 -3.84 -16.59 -2.34
CA GLY A 122 -5.23 -16.59 -2.84
C GLY A 122 -6.31 -15.79 -2.07
N PHE A 123 -5.95 -14.85 -1.19
CA PHE A 123 -6.89 -13.87 -0.67
C PHE A 123 -7.11 -12.71 -1.65
N ALA A 124 -8.31 -12.11 -1.62
CA ALA A 124 -8.52 -10.79 -2.19
C ALA A 124 -7.52 -9.82 -1.54
N SER A 125 -7.01 -8.89 -2.32
CA SER A 125 -5.81 -8.11 -2.01
C SER A 125 -5.95 -7.15 -0.83
N ASP A 126 -7.13 -6.59 -0.63
CA ASP A 126 -7.51 -5.81 0.55
C ASP A 126 -7.39 -6.66 1.82
N ILE A 127 -7.93 -7.88 1.78
CA ILE A 127 -7.82 -8.85 2.88
C ILE A 127 -6.36 -9.34 3.04
N ALA A 128 -5.67 -9.63 1.94
CA ALA A 128 -4.27 -10.06 1.96
C ALA A 128 -3.37 -9.02 2.61
N TYR A 129 -3.61 -7.74 2.31
CA TYR A 129 -2.92 -6.62 2.91
C TYR A 129 -3.24 -6.47 4.40
N ALA A 130 -4.52 -6.47 4.79
CA ALA A 130 -4.91 -6.41 6.20
C ALA A 130 -4.30 -7.58 7.01
N LEU A 131 -4.31 -8.80 6.45
CA LEU A 131 -3.69 -9.97 7.06
C LEU A 131 -2.18 -9.80 7.23
N SER A 132 -1.49 -9.13 6.31
CA SER A 132 -0.04 -8.90 6.40
C SER A 132 0.40 -8.04 7.59
N PHE A 133 -0.50 -7.20 8.13
CA PHE A 133 -0.23 -6.45 9.38
C PHE A 133 -0.36 -7.31 10.63
N LEU A 134 -1.22 -8.32 10.58
CA LEU A 134 -1.66 -9.05 11.77
C LEU A 134 -0.95 -10.40 11.92
N PHE A 135 -0.50 -10.96 10.80
CA PHE A 135 -0.01 -12.32 10.68
C PHE A 135 1.28 -12.40 9.89
N ALA A 136 2.19 -13.27 10.34
CA ALA A 136 3.38 -13.63 9.57
C ALA A 136 3.01 -14.45 8.32
N PRO A 137 3.83 -14.47 7.25
CA PRO A 137 3.51 -15.18 6.00
C PRO A 137 3.08 -16.65 6.20
N LYS A 138 3.78 -17.39 7.07
CA LYS A 138 3.44 -18.78 7.41
C LYS A 138 2.05 -18.92 8.06
N GLN A 139 1.64 -17.94 8.87
CA GLN A 139 0.32 -17.90 9.49
C GLN A 139 -0.76 -17.65 8.44
N ILE A 140 -0.51 -16.73 7.51
CA ILE A 140 -1.45 -16.43 6.41
C ILE A 140 -1.70 -17.66 5.54
N ASN A 141 -0.66 -18.45 5.22
CA ASN A 141 -0.82 -19.69 4.46
C ASN A 141 -1.74 -20.70 5.17
N ILE A 142 -1.61 -20.84 6.49
CA ILE A 142 -2.47 -21.74 7.27
C ILE A 142 -3.93 -21.24 7.28
N ILE A 143 -4.12 -19.92 7.41
CA ILE A 143 -5.46 -19.30 7.33
C ILE A 143 -6.07 -19.52 5.94
N TYR A 144 -5.28 -19.42 4.86
CA TYR A 144 -5.74 -19.68 3.50
C TYR A 144 -6.22 -21.12 3.31
N LYS A 145 -5.40 -22.09 3.74
CA LYS A 145 -5.76 -23.51 3.70
C LYS A 145 -7.10 -23.77 4.40
N LEU A 146 -7.29 -23.21 5.59
CA LEU A 146 -8.54 -23.33 6.33
C LEU A 146 -9.73 -22.72 5.58
N LYS A 147 -9.57 -21.54 4.98
CA LYS A 147 -10.62 -20.89 4.19
C LYS A 147 -11.09 -21.77 3.03
N ASN A 148 -10.17 -22.49 2.38
CA ASN A 148 -10.49 -23.34 1.23
C ASN A 148 -10.89 -24.77 1.61
N GLY A 149 -10.96 -25.10 2.90
CA GLY A 149 -11.24 -26.47 3.36
C GLY A 149 -10.08 -27.45 3.14
N GLU A 150 -8.86 -26.97 2.89
CA GLU A 150 -7.68 -27.82 2.75
C GLU A 150 -7.28 -28.45 4.09
N ARG A 151 -6.76 -29.69 4.03
CA ARG A 151 -6.30 -30.40 5.24
C ARG A 151 -5.01 -29.80 5.75
N LEU A 152 -5.02 -29.39 7.02
CA LEU A 152 -3.82 -29.01 7.76
C LEU A 152 -3.05 -30.25 8.23
N THR A 153 -1.71 -30.19 8.12
CA THR A 153 -0.80 -31.14 8.76
C THR A 153 -0.91 -31.07 10.29
N LYS A 154 -0.41 -32.09 11.00
CA LYS A 154 -0.42 -32.12 12.47
C LYS A 154 0.22 -30.87 13.07
N THR A 155 1.40 -30.49 12.57
CA THR A 155 2.15 -29.31 13.01
C THR A 155 1.41 -28.01 12.71
N GLU A 156 0.77 -27.90 11.54
CA GLU A 156 -0.03 -26.71 11.20
C GLU A 156 -1.28 -26.58 12.09
N ARG A 157 -1.96 -27.68 12.43
CA ARG A 157 -3.11 -27.66 13.36
C ARG A 157 -2.70 -27.24 14.76
N GLU A 158 -1.58 -27.74 15.25
CA GLU A 158 -1.06 -27.36 16.55
C GLU A 158 -0.70 -25.87 16.58
N TYR A 159 0.03 -25.41 15.55
CA TYR A 159 0.41 -24.01 15.42
C TYR A 159 -0.81 -23.09 15.28
N PHE A 160 -1.81 -23.51 14.50
CA PHE A 160 -3.09 -22.81 14.41
C PHE A 160 -3.74 -22.67 15.78
N SER A 161 -3.87 -23.77 16.52
CA SER A 161 -4.54 -23.81 17.82
C SER A 161 -3.83 -22.95 18.88
N ARG A 162 -2.49 -23.00 18.91
CA ARG A 162 -1.69 -22.31 19.92
C ARG A 162 -1.58 -20.81 19.67
N VAL A 163 -1.48 -20.39 18.40
CA VAL A 163 -1.12 -19.01 18.03
C VAL A 163 -2.21 -18.33 17.21
N ILE A 164 -2.58 -18.90 16.06
CA ILE A 164 -3.43 -18.22 15.08
C ILE A 164 -4.87 -18.06 15.59
N LYS A 165 -5.44 -19.12 16.18
CA LYS A 165 -6.83 -19.14 16.67
C LYS A 165 -7.08 -18.05 17.72
N LYS A 166 -6.16 -17.91 18.68
CA LYS A 166 -6.26 -16.88 19.74
C LYS A 166 -6.23 -15.47 19.15
N LYS A 167 -5.35 -15.22 18.18
CA LYS A 167 -5.29 -13.94 17.46
C LYS A 167 -6.59 -13.66 16.69
N LEU A 168 -7.12 -14.64 15.97
CA LEU A 168 -8.37 -14.47 15.22
C LEU A 168 -9.56 -14.16 16.14
N ILE A 169 -9.64 -14.79 17.31
CA ILE A 169 -10.66 -14.47 18.32
C ILE A 169 -10.51 -13.02 18.78
N ALA A 170 -9.29 -12.58 19.13
CA ALA A 170 -9.05 -11.20 19.54
C ALA A 170 -9.42 -10.18 18.44
N ILE A 171 -9.09 -10.47 17.18
CA ILE A 171 -9.46 -9.63 16.03
C ILE A 171 -10.97 -9.51 15.90
N LYS A 172 -11.73 -10.60 16.14
CA LYS A 172 -13.19 -10.57 16.12
C LYS A 172 -13.75 -9.60 17.16
N GLU A 173 -13.24 -9.64 18.39
CA GLU A 173 -13.67 -8.72 19.47
C GLU A 173 -13.34 -7.26 19.12
N ILE A 174 -12.12 -7.01 18.63
CA ILE A 174 -11.69 -5.66 18.21
C ILE A 174 -12.52 -5.15 17.03
N ALA A 175 -12.88 -6.02 16.08
CA ALA A 175 -13.71 -5.64 14.94
C ALA A 175 -15.12 -5.19 15.38
N GLY A 176 -15.69 -5.84 16.41
CA GLY A 176 -16.96 -5.41 17.00
C GLY A 176 -16.86 -3.99 17.58
N LEU A 177 -15.82 -3.73 18.37
CA LEU A 177 -15.54 -2.38 18.89
C LEU A 177 -15.32 -1.36 17.77
N ALA A 178 -14.60 -1.74 16.72
CA ALA A 178 -14.36 -0.84 15.58
C ALA A 178 -15.68 -0.41 14.93
N VAL A 179 -16.60 -1.33 14.68
CA VAL A 179 -17.93 -1.04 14.12
C VAL A 179 -18.72 -0.09 15.04
N GLU A 180 -18.71 -0.34 16.34
CA GLU A 180 -19.37 0.52 17.33
C GLU A 180 -18.81 1.95 17.30
N LEU A 181 -17.50 2.11 17.23
CA LEU A 181 -16.87 3.43 17.20
C LEU A 181 -17.14 4.16 15.88
N THR A 182 -17.11 3.46 14.74
CA THR A 182 -17.31 4.08 13.42
C THR A 182 -18.77 4.42 13.12
N SER A 183 -19.73 3.85 13.85
CA SER A 183 -21.16 4.14 13.66
C SER A 183 -21.67 5.33 14.48
N ARG A 184 -20.81 5.90 15.34
CA ARG A 184 -21.13 7.02 16.23
C ARG A 184 -20.68 8.39 15.69
N ILE A 185 -20.04 8.43 14.52
CA ILE A 185 -19.55 9.63 13.83
C ILE A 185 -20.27 9.70 12.49
#